data_AF-A0A941YCF7-F1
#
_entry.id   AF-A0A941YCF7-F1
#
_cell.length_a   1.000
_cell.length_b   1.000
_cell.length_c   1.000
_cell.angle_alpha   90.00
_cell.angle_beta   90.00
_cell.angle_gamma   90.00
#
_symmetry.space_group_name_H-M   'P 1'
#
loop_
_entity.id
_entity.type
_entity.pdbx_description
1 polymer ?
#
loop_
_entity_poly.entity_id
_entity_poly.type
_entity_poly.pdbx_seq_one_letter_code
_entity_poly.pdbx_strand_id
1 'polypeptide(L)'
;MLFRKRTDPNVVLKSIQALSPRDQFDRKELCEKALKGLGFQVNPRLPAIESEGEVRIRSSDELYKRMIALFLVTGSAHHPDGPFFREYVDEHRIVDWLSKREQEFFYNDDRKERDIVNFTWGTEAFILLSWCGGLIDTLTFPQRQSSIEPIADLLPQEIEEEGELQSALRVRSTTELLNVSDFLYRLHWALRSPPKKGQAFADWEIVMEWHKAINWMTCYDNEDDWDQVSTDT
;
A
#
# COMPACT_ATOMS: atom_id res chain seq x y z
N MET A 1 -14.56 17.97 33.93
CA MET A 1 -14.56 16.83 32.99
C MET A 1 -13.42 17.08 32.01
N LEU A 2 -12.25 16.47 32.21
CA LEU A 2 -11.10 16.65 31.32
C LEU A 2 -11.41 15.95 29.99
N PHE A 3 -11.64 16.72 28.94
CA PHE A 3 -11.57 16.20 27.58
C PHE A 3 -10.13 15.70 27.36
N ARG A 4 -9.91 14.38 27.46
CA ARG A 4 -8.68 13.78 26.92
C ARG A 4 -8.60 14.25 25.46
N LYS A 5 -7.58 15.06 25.12
CA LYS A 5 -7.29 15.37 23.71
C LYS A 5 -7.18 14.03 22.98
N ARG A 6 -8.02 13.81 21.98
CA ARG A 6 -7.90 12.63 21.12
C ARG A 6 -6.55 12.72 20.42
N THR A 7 -5.80 11.62 20.44
CA THR A 7 -4.55 11.50 19.70
C THR A 7 -4.86 11.62 18.21
N ASP A 8 -4.13 12.49 17.50
CA ASP A 8 -4.29 12.65 16.05
C ASP A 8 -3.74 11.40 15.33
N PRO A 9 -4.58 10.67 14.57
CA PRO A 9 -4.16 9.47 13.84
C PRO A 9 -3.01 9.70 12.86
N ASN A 10 -2.93 10.88 12.23
CA ASN A 10 -1.84 11.20 11.30
C ASN A 10 -0.51 11.35 12.03
N VAL A 11 -0.52 11.99 13.21
CA VAL A 11 0.67 12.10 14.07
C VAL A 11 1.14 10.74 14.55
N VAL A 12 0.20 9.82 14.84
CA VAL A 12 0.52 8.45 15.23
C VAL A 12 1.17 7.71 14.07
N LEU A 13 0.56 7.69 12.87
CA LEU A 13 1.14 6.97 11.73
C LEU A 13 2.48 7.57 11.30
N LYS A 14 2.66 8.89 11.40
CA LYS A 14 3.97 9.52 11.18
C LYS A 14 5.02 9.06 12.20
N SER A 15 4.63 8.93 13.46
CA SER A 15 5.52 8.37 14.51
C SER A 15 5.86 6.91 14.25
N ILE A 16 4.91 6.12 13.72
CA ILE A 16 5.13 4.72 13.32
C ILE A 16 6.21 4.63 12.24
N GLN A 17 6.10 5.44 11.19
CA GLN A 17 7.07 5.46 10.09
C GLN A 17 8.50 5.71 10.60
N ALA A 18 8.66 6.54 11.63
CA ALA A 18 9.95 6.89 12.22
C ALA A 18 10.38 6.05 13.44
N LEU A 19 9.72 4.92 13.74
CA LEU A 19 10.14 4.09 14.88
C LEU A 19 11.54 3.51 14.65
N SER A 20 12.28 3.35 15.74
CA SER A 20 13.54 2.60 15.78
C SER A 20 13.44 1.46 16.81
N PRO A 21 12.70 0.38 16.51
CA PRO A 21 12.55 -0.75 17.41
C PRO A 21 13.87 -1.51 17.58
N ARG A 22 14.07 -2.12 18.75
CA ARG A 22 15.24 -2.97 19.02
C ARG A 22 15.19 -4.30 18.26
N ASP A 23 13.99 -4.85 18.12
CA ASP A 23 13.69 -6.10 17.43
C ASP A 23 12.22 -6.14 16.99
N GLN A 24 11.79 -7.28 16.41
CA GLN A 24 10.40 -7.47 15.95
C GLN A 24 9.36 -7.46 17.09
N PHE A 25 9.73 -7.88 18.30
CA PHE A 25 8.80 -7.91 19.44
C PHE A 25 8.60 -6.52 20.02
N ASP A 26 9.67 -5.73 20.07
CA ASP A 26 9.62 -4.30 20.41
C ASP A 26 8.78 -3.52 19.40
N ARG A 27 8.93 -3.81 18.09
CA ARG A 27 8.10 -3.22 17.02
C ARG A 27 6.62 -3.51 17.23
N LYS A 28 6.29 -4.79 17.46
CA LYS A 28 4.94 -5.24 17.80
C LYS A 28 4.37 -4.48 19.00
N GLU A 29 5.10 -4.36 20.09
CA GLU A 29 4.62 -3.65 21.29
C GLU A 29 4.35 -2.16 21.01
N LEU A 30 5.24 -1.51 20.27
CA LEU A 30 5.11 -0.10 19.88
C LEU A 30 3.87 0.13 18.98
N CYS A 31 3.67 -0.71 17.96
CA CYS A 31 2.50 -0.66 17.09
C CYS A 31 1.19 -0.94 17.87
N GLU A 32 1.17 -1.94 18.75
CA GLU A 32 0.01 -2.20 19.59
C GLU A 32 -0.32 -1.04 20.52
N LYS A 33 0.71 -0.40 21.10
CA LYS A 33 0.54 0.79 21.95
C LYS A 33 -0.04 1.96 21.15
N ALA A 34 0.44 2.18 19.93
CA ALA A 34 -0.07 3.19 19.02
C ALA A 34 -1.56 2.95 18.70
N LEU A 35 -1.93 1.73 18.31
CA LEU A 35 -3.31 1.35 18.01
C LEU A 35 -4.24 1.51 19.22
N LYS A 36 -3.81 1.07 20.42
CA LYS A 36 -4.54 1.32 21.68
C LYS A 36 -4.76 2.81 21.91
N GLY A 37 -3.75 3.64 21.63
CA GLY A 37 -3.81 5.10 21.74
C GLY A 37 -4.84 5.74 20.80
N LEU A 38 -5.13 5.09 19.67
CA LEU A 38 -6.18 5.46 18.72
C LEU A 38 -7.54 4.83 19.02
N GLY A 39 -7.63 4.03 20.09
CA GLY A 39 -8.86 3.38 20.55
C GLY A 39 -9.19 2.05 19.87
N PHE A 40 -8.28 1.51 19.04
CA PHE A 40 -8.45 0.18 18.44
C PHE A 40 -8.20 -0.92 19.47
N GLN A 41 -8.87 -2.05 19.27
CA GLN A 41 -8.51 -3.28 19.97
C GLN A 41 -7.24 -3.86 19.36
N VAL A 42 -6.44 -4.55 20.17
CA VAL A 42 -5.31 -5.33 19.68
C VAL A 42 -5.47 -6.77 20.15
N ASN A 43 -4.94 -7.71 19.38
CA ASN A 43 -4.81 -9.10 19.78
C ASN A 43 -3.35 -9.39 20.15
N PRO A 44 -3.03 -9.57 21.44
CA PRO A 44 -1.67 -9.88 21.88
C PRO A 44 -1.13 -11.18 21.27
N ARG A 45 -2.02 -12.10 20.85
CA ARG A 45 -1.67 -13.39 20.26
C ARG A 45 -1.36 -13.32 18.76
N LEU A 46 -1.62 -12.20 18.08
CA LEU A 46 -1.09 -12.00 16.73
C LEU A 46 0.45 -12.11 16.81
N PRO A 47 1.10 -12.97 16.03
CA PRO A 47 2.55 -13.06 16.03
C PRO A 47 3.21 -11.70 15.72
N ALA A 48 4.48 -11.59 16.07
CA ALA A 48 5.32 -10.55 15.47
C ALA A 48 5.60 -10.97 14.02
N ILE A 49 5.67 -10.00 13.11
CA ILE A 49 6.22 -10.23 11.79
C ILE A 49 7.72 -10.55 11.89
N GLU A 50 8.30 -11.00 10.78
CA GLU A 50 9.70 -11.35 10.64
C GLU A 50 10.64 -10.19 11.02
N SER A 51 11.86 -10.52 11.47
CA SER A 51 12.88 -9.52 11.78
C SER A 51 13.52 -8.96 10.50
N GLU A 52 14.23 -7.84 10.64
CA GLU A 52 14.95 -7.22 9.53
C GLU A 52 15.99 -8.15 8.88
N GLY A 53 16.53 -9.11 9.63
CA GLY A 53 17.50 -10.09 9.10
C GLY A 53 16.87 -11.29 8.40
N GLU A 54 15.55 -11.45 8.47
CA GLU A 54 14.81 -12.57 7.88
C GLU A 54 14.06 -12.16 6.60
N VAL A 55 13.83 -10.86 6.39
CA VAL A 55 13.04 -10.35 5.26
C VAL A 55 13.88 -10.02 4.04
N ARG A 56 13.31 -10.27 2.85
CA ARG A 56 13.78 -9.71 1.58
C ARG A 56 12.93 -8.49 1.25
N ILE A 57 13.57 -7.35 1.00
CA ILE A 57 12.90 -6.19 0.44
C ILE A 57 13.04 -6.23 -1.08
N ARG A 58 11.93 -6.05 -1.79
CA ARG A 58 11.95 -5.96 -3.27
C ARG A 58 12.83 -4.80 -3.72
N SER A 59 13.52 -5.01 -4.83
CA SER A 59 14.42 -4.01 -5.43
C SER A 59 13.65 -2.82 -6.00
N SER A 60 14.37 -1.73 -6.28
CA SER A 60 13.78 -0.56 -6.95
C SER A 60 13.25 -0.86 -8.35
N ASP A 61 13.83 -1.84 -9.05
CA ASP A 61 13.36 -2.28 -10.37
C ASP A 61 12.04 -3.05 -10.27
N GLU A 62 11.95 -4.02 -9.34
CA GLU A 62 10.70 -4.72 -9.05
C GLU A 62 9.59 -3.74 -8.67
N LEU A 63 9.90 -2.78 -7.78
CA LEU A 63 8.99 -1.75 -7.33
C LEU A 63 8.51 -0.87 -8.50
N TYR A 64 9.43 -0.39 -9.35
CA TYR A 64 9.10 0.42 -10.52
C TYR A 64 8.10 -0.30 -11.43
N LYS A 65 8.38 -1.55 -11.81
CA LYS A 65 7.52 -2.34 -12.70
C LYS A 65 6.12 -2.51 -12.13
N ARG A 66 6.03 -2.84 -10.83
CA ARG A 66 4.75 -2.99 -10.13
C ARG A 66 3.96 -1.68 -10.03
N MET A 67 4.65 -0.57 -9.79
CA MET A 67 4.04 0.76 -9.75
C MET A 67 3.46 1.16 -11.12
N ILE A 68 4.22 0.96 -12.21
CA ILE A 68 3.74 1.23 -13.56
C ILE A 68 2.51 0.36 -13.88
N ALA A 69 2.58 -0.93 -13.59
CA ALA A 69 1.48 -1.84 -13.84
C ALA A 69 0.22 -1.46 -13.04
N LEU A 70 0.34 -1.08 -11.77
CA LEU A 70 -0.79 -0.57 -10.98
C LEU A 70 -1.33 0.75 -11.53
N PHE A 71 -0.47 1.72 -11.86
CA PHE A 71 -0.88 2.99 -12.47
C PHE A 71 -1.72 2.76 -13.73
N LEU A 72 -1.25 1.91 -14.64
CA LEU A 72 -1.94 1.65 -15.90
C LEU A 72 -3.29 0.97 -15.68
N VAL A 73 -3.33 -0.08 -14.86
CA VAL A 73 -4.57 -0.84 -14.60
C VAL A 73 -5.61 0.01 -13.87
N THR A 74 -5.19 0.74 -12.83
CA THR A 74 -6.07 1.61 -12.05
C THR A 74 -6.55 2.80 -12.88
N GLY A 75 -5.67 3.42 -13.66
CA GLY A 75 -6.02 4.47 -14.60
C GLY A 75 -7.03 4.02 -15.64
N SER A 76 -6.86 2.82 -16.20
CA SER A 76 -7.84 2.21 -17.12
C SER A 76 -9.18 1.89 -16.46
N ALA A 77 -9.20 1.63 -15.15
CA ALA A 77 -10.44 1.46 -14.40
C ALA A 77 -11.15 2.80 -14.14
N HIS A 78 -10.41 3.87 -13.82
CA HIS A 78 -10.97 5.22 -13.63
C HIS A 78 -11.42 5.86 -14.96
N HIS A 79 -10.79 5.49 -16.07
CA HIS A 79 -11.04 6.02 -17.41
C HIS A 79 -11.29 4.88 -18.40
N PRO A 80 -12.44 4.18 -18.33
CA PRO A 80 -12.70 2.96 -19.10
C PRO A 80 -12.71 3.18 -20.62
N ASP A 81 -13.02 4.39 -21.08
CA ASP A 81 -13.03 4.75 -22.51
C ASP A 81 -11.68 5.29 -23.01
N GLY A 82 -10.66 5.40 -22.14
CA GLY A 82 -9.36 5.98 -22.47
C GLY A 82 -8.41 4.95 -23.10
N PRO A 83 -7.99 5.10 -24.37
CA PRO A 83 -7.12 4.12 -25.03
C PRO A 83 -5.68 4.16 -24.51
N PHE A 84 -5.25 5.31 -23.97
CA PHE A 84 -3.89 5.60 -23.48
C PHE A 84 -3.26 4.44 -22.70
N PHE A 85 -3.97 3.90 -21.71
CA PHE A 85 -3.39 2.88 -20.83
C PHE A 85 -3.07 1.58 -21.57
N ARG A 86 -3.95 1.16 -22.50
CA ARG A 86 -3.73 -0.06 -23.30
C ARG A 86 -2.63 0.15 -24.33
N GLU A 87 -2.67 1.29 -25.02
CA GLU A 87 -1.65 1.68 -25.99
C GLU A 87 -0.27 1.74 -25.34
N TYR A 88 -0.15 2.33 -24.14
CA TYR A 88 1.10 2.39 -23.39
C TYR A 88 1.69 0.99 -23.10
N VAL A 89 0.86 0.03 -22.66
CA VAL A 89 1.32 -1.34 -22.40
C VAL A 89 1.86 -1.99 -23.67
N ASP A 90 1.13 -1.83 -24.79
CA ASP A 90 1.45 -2.47 -26.06
C ASP A 90 2.69 -1.83 -26.72
N GLU A 91 2.80 -0.50 -26.70
CA GLU A 91 3.91 0.27 -27.28
C GLU A 91 5.22 0.00 -26.55
N HIS A 92 5.21 0.01 -25.21
CA HIS A 92 6.40 -0.26 -24.40
C HIS A 92 6.66 -1.76 -24.17
N ARG A 93 5.75 -2.65 -24.62
CA ARG A 93 5.86 -4.12 -24.52
C ARG A 93 6.03 -4.62 -23.09
N ILE A 94 5.27 -4.05 -22.16
CA ILE A 94 5.36 -4.31 -20.71
C ILE A 94 4.19 -5.15 -20.17
N VAL A 95 3.51 -5.90 -21.04
CA VAL A 95 2.39 -6.77 -20.66
C VAL A 95 2.77 -7.80 -19.59
N ASP A 96 4.03 -8.22 -19.57
CA ASP A 96 4.59 -9.16 -18.60
C ASP A 96 4.78 -8.55 -17.20
N TRP A 97 4.61 -7.24 -17.04
CA TRP A 97 4.61 -6.58 -15.73
C TRP A 97 3.24 -6.64 -15.05
N LEU A 98 2.17 -6.85 -15.82
CA LEU A 98 0.82 -7.02 -15.31
C LEU A 98 0.66 -8.42 -14.69
N SER A 99 -0.05 -8.51 -13.57
CA SER A 99 -0.48 -9.81 -13.02
C SER A 99 -1.48 -10.48 -13.95
N LYS A 100 -1.75 -11.77 -13.73
CA LYS A 100 -2.69 -12.51 -14.58
C LYS A 100 -4.09 -11.88 -14.52
N ARG A 101 -4.58 -11.55 -13.33
CA ARG A 101 -5.91 -10.92 -13.16
C ARG A 101 -5.95 -9.53 -13.77
N GLU A 102 -4.85 -8.79 -13.68
CA GLU A 102 -4.73 -7.49 -14.32
C GLU A 102 -4.78 -7.61 -15.84
N GLN A 103 -4.04 -8.54 -16.45
CA GLN A 103 -4.12 -8.80 -17.90
C GLN A 103 -5.54 -9.18 -18.33
N GLU A 104 -6.19 -10.08 -17.58
CA GLU A 104 -7.59 -10.48 -17.83
C GLU A 104 -8.55 -9.29 -17.78
N PHE A 105 -8.38 -8.38 -16.81
CA PHE A 105 -9.17 -7.16 -16.76
C PHE A 105 -8.84 -6.20 -17.90
N PHE A 106 -7.55 -6.00 -18.17
CA PHE A 106 -7.06 -4.99 -19.09
C PHE A 106 -7.47 -5.26 -20.54
N TYR A 107 -7.46 -6.53 -20.96
CA TYR A 107 -7.80 -6.96 -22.31
C TYR A 107 -9.19 -7.60 -22.45
N ASN A 108 -10.01 -7.56 -21.39
CA ASN A 108 -11.43 -7.86 -21.52
C ASN A 108 -12.17 -6.61 -22.00
N ASP A 109 -12.83 -6.69 -23.15
CA ASP A 109 -13.63 -5.60 -23.70
C ASP A 109 -15.04 -5.52 -23.08
N ASP A 110 -15.49 -6.57 -22.36
CA ASP A 110 -16.76 -6.62 -21.63
C ASP A 110 -16.50 -6.62 -20.11
N ARG A 111 -15.88 -5.54 -19.61
CA ARG A 111 -15.55 -5.38 -18.20
C ARG A 111 -16.83 -5.17 -17.38
N LYS A 112 -16.98 -5.92 -16.29
CA LYS A 112 -18.11 -5.75 -15.38
C LYS A 112 -17.87 -4.56 -14.47
N GLU A 113 -18.92 -3.82 -14.15
CA GLU A 113 -18.87 -2.66 -13.23
C GLU A 113 -18.19 -3.01 -11.89
N ARG A 114 -18.48 -4.19 -11.35
CA ARG A 114 -17.83 -4.68 -10.13
C ARG A 114 -16.32 -4.81 -10.27
N ASP A 115 -15.84 -5.30 -11.41
CA ASP A 115 -14.41 -5.45 -11.65
C ASP A 115 -13.75 -4.08 -11.79
N ILE A 116 -14.40 -3.14 -12.50
CA ILE A 116 -13.95 -1.75 -12.58
C ILE A 116 -13.77 -1.15 -11.18
N VAL A 117 -14.81 -1.25 -10.32
CA VAL A 117 -14.74 -0.75 -8.94
C VAL A 117 -13.63 -1.44 -8.14
N ASN A 118 -13.42 -2.75 -8.30
CA ASN A 118 -12.34 -3.44 -7.59
C ASN A 118 -10.95 -2.93 -8.04
N PHE A 119 -10.76 -2.66 -9.33
CA PHE A 119 -9.47 -2.20 -9.85
C PHE A 119 -9.22 -0.71 -9.57
N THR A 120 -10.24 0.13 -9.34
CA THR A 120 -9.99 1.52 -8.89
C THR A 120 -9.37 1.57 -7.49
N TRP A 121 -9.68 0.61 -6.61
CA TRP A 121 -9.05 0.49 -5.28
C TRP A 121 -7.54 0.27 -5.32
N GLY A 122 -7.00 -0.31 -6.41
CA GLY A 122 -5.55 -0.46 -6.60
C GLY A 122 -4.77 0.86 -6.58
N THR A 123 -5.46 2.01 -6.68
CA THR A 123 -4.89 3.34 -6.44
C THR A 123 -4.25 3.43 -5.05
N GLU A 124 -4.86 2.81 -4.03
CA GLU A 124 -4.33 2.80 -2.67
C GLU A 124 -3.06 1.97 -2.54
N ALA A 125 -3.03 0.80 -3.19
CA ALA A 125 -1.82 -0.01 -3.30
C ALA A 125 -0.69 0.77 -4.00
N PHE A 126 -1.01 1.46 -5.09
CA PHE A 126 -0.06 2.32 -5.82
C PHE A 126 0.50 3.44 -4.95
N ILE A 127 -0.35 4.11 -4.15
CA ILE A 127 0.07 5.17 -3.23
C ILE A 127 1.00 4.63 -2.15
N LEU A 128 0.69 3.47 -1.58
CA LEU A 128 1.57 2.86 -0.59
C LEU A 128 2.93 2.50 -1.20
N LEU A 129 2.95 1.91 -2.40
CA LEU A 129 4.21 1.59 -3.09
C LEU A 129 4.99 2.85 -3.46
N SER A 130 4.32 3.95 -3.80
CA SER A 130 4.95 5.25 -4.02
C SER A 130 5.60 5.80 -2.76
N TRP A 131 4.98 5.60 -1.59
CA TRP A 131 5.62 5.87 -0.30
C TRP A 131 6.81 4.94 -0.05
N CYS A 132 6.69 3.63 -0.33
CA CYS A 132 7.80 2.69 -0.19
C CYS A 132 8.99 3.09 -1.08
N GLY A 133 8.73 3.64 -2.26
CA GLY A 133 9.70 4.16 -3.22
C GLY A 133 10.21 5.56 -2.92
N GLY A 134 9.81 6.18 -1.80
CA GLY A 134 10.31 7.49 -1.40
C GLY A 134 9.74 8.69 -2.17
N LEU A 135 8.73 8.49 -3.02
CA LEU A 135 8.09 9.56 -3.80
C LEU A 135 7.07 10.34 -2.97
N ILE A 136 6.50 9.68 -1.95
CA ILE A 136 5.61 10.30 -0.96
C ILE A 136 6.34 10.35 0.38
N ASP A 137 6.50 11.55 0.92
CA ASP A 137 7.28 11.78 2.15
C ASP A 137 6.64 11.18 3.41
N THR A 138 5.31 11.19 3.50
CA THR A 138 4.61 10.74 4.71
C THR A 138 3.25 10.16 4.36
N LEU A 139 2.99 8.93 4.79
CA LEU A 139 1.64 8.36 4.76
C LEU A 139 0.74 9.05 5.78
N THR A 140 -0.46 9.43 5.34
CA THR A 140 -1.56 9.88 6.20
C THR A 140 -2.37 8.69 6.69
N PHE A 141 -3.11 8.86 7.77
CA PHE A 141 -3.92 7.77 8.33
C PHE A 141 -5.03 7.38 7.35
N PRO A 142 -5.32 6.07 7.12
CA PRO A 142 -6.19 5.59 6.05
C PRO A 142 -7.67 5.86 6.38
N GLN A 143 -8.08 7.12 6.24
CA GLN A 143 -9.41 7.62 6.57
C GLN A 143 -10.25 7.97 5.34
N ARG A 144 -9.57 8.27 4.25
CA ARG A 144 -10.12 8.78 3.01
C ARG A 144 -9.19 8.31 1.90
N GLN A 145 -9.77 8.13 0.72
CA GLN A 145 -9.02 7.78 -0.47
C GLN A 145 -7.91 8.80 -0.73
N SER A 146 -6.79 8.27 -1.19
CA SER A 146 -5.58 9.00 -1.51
C SER A 146 -5.68 9.67 -2.88
N SER A 147 -4.87 10.71 -3.11
CA SER A 147 -4.75 11.38 -4.41
C SER A 147 -3.38 11.08 -5.01
N ILE A 148 -3.34 10.81 -6.31
CA ILE A 148 -2.10 10.66 -7.09
C ILE A 148 -1.47 12.01 -7.47
N GLU A 149 -2.22 13.10 -7.30
CA GLU A 149 -1.80 14.46 -7.68
C GLU A 149 -0.40 14.87 -7.20
N PRO A 150 0.05 14.54 -5.97
CA PRO A 150 1.39 14.92 -5.50
C PRO A 150 2.56 14.32 -6.30
N ILE A 151 2.31 13.25 -7.06
CA ILE A 151 3.34 12.54 -7.84
C ILE A 151 2.97 12.45 -9.32
N ALA A 152 1.89 13.12 -9.76
CA ALA A 152 1.34 12.98 -11.11
C ALA A 152 2.36 13.37 -12.20
N ASP A 153 3.19 14.38 -11.94
CA ASP A 153 4.23 14.86 -12.85
C ASP A 153 5.37 13.85 -13.09
N LEU A 154 5.43 12.76 -12.32
CA LEU A 154 6.41 11.67 -12.51
C LEU A 154 5.80 10.46 -13.21
N LEU A 155 4.48 10.45 -13.43
CA LEU A 155 3.78 9.28 -13.98
C LEU A 155 3.72 9.36 -15.49
N PRO A 156 3.74 8.21 -16.19
CA PRO A 156 3.74 8.17 -17.64
C PRO A 156 2.72 9.12 -18.26
N GLN A 157 3.21 10.02 -19.12
CA GLN A 157 2.41 10.91 -19.95
C GLN A 157 2.43 10.49 -21.43
N GLU A 158 1.51 11.01 -22.25
CA GLU A 158 1.46 10.78 -23.71
C GLU A 158 2.75 11.18 -24.44
N ILE A 159 3.56 12.07 -23.83
CA ILE A 159 4.77 12.64 -24.44
C ILE A 159 5.86 12.68 -23.35
N GLU A 160 6.55 11.58 -23.09
CA GLU A 160 7.59 11.56 -22.05
C GLU A 160 8.88 10.84 -22.48
N GLU A 161 10.01 11.30 -21.92
CA GLU A 161 11.28 10.59 -21.97
C GLU A 161 11.25 9.45 -20.94
N GLU A 162 11.58 8.23 -21.37
CA GLU A 162 11.56 7.04 -20.52
C GLU A 162 12.51 7.21 -19.30
N GLY A 163 12.00 6.98 -18.09
CA GLY A 163 12.83 6.67 -16.92
C GLY A 163 12.93 7.73 -15.80
N GLU A 164 12.17 8.83 -15.86
CA GLU A 164 12.16 9.83 -14.77
C GLU A 164 11.68 9.24 -13.44
N LEU A 165 10.54 8.53 -13.46
CA LEU A 165 10.01 7.83 -12.28
C LEU A 165 11.02 6.88 -11.67
N GLN A 166 11.63 6.02 -12.49
CA GLN A 166 12.60 5.03 -12.04
C GLN A 166 13.82 5.69 -11.39
N SER A 167 14.28 6.80 -11.96
CA SER A 167 15.42 7.58 -11.45
C SER A 167 15.09 8.31 -10.15
N ALA A 168 13.83 8.64 -9.90
CA ALA A 168 13.35 9.28 -8.67
C ALA A 168 13.21 8.29 -7.50
N LEU A 169 13.04 6.99 -7.75
CA LEU A 169 12.81 6.00 -6.69
C LEU A 169 13.99 5.89 -5.71
N ARG A 170 13.68 6.01 -4.43
CA ARG A 170 14.57 5.77 -3.30
C ARG A 170 13.85 4.87 -2.30
N VAL A 171 14.03 3.57 -2.44
CA VAL A 171 13.40 2.56 -1.56
C VAL A 171 13.73 2.86 -0.10
N ARG A 172 12.69 2.93 0.73
CA ARG A 172 12.80 3.19 2.16
C ARG A 172 13.55 2.08 2.88
N SER A 173 14.06 2.38 4.07
CA SER A 173 14.78 1.40 4.88
C SER A 173 13.90 0.22 5.26
N THR A 174 14.49 -0.97 5.43
CA THR A 174 13.79 -2.16 5.94
C THR A 174 13.05 -1.84 7.24
N THR A 175 13.65 -1.05 8.14
CA THR A 175 13.01 -0.62 9.38
C THR A 175 11.71 0.15 9.14
N GLU A 176 11.71 1.16 8.27
CA GLU A 176 10.51 1.94 7.94
C GLU A 176 9.41 1.07 7.33
N LEU A 177 9.77 0.21 6.38
CA LEU A 177 8.83 -0.69 5.71
C LEU A 177 8.19 -1.67 6.71
N LEU A 178 8.98 -2.31 7.56
CA LEU A 178 8.47 -3.24 8.56
C LEU A 178 7.66 -2.54 9.68
N ASN A 179 7.96 -1.28 10.00
CA ASN A 179 7.13 -0.50 10.93
C ASN A 179 5.71 -0.34 10.41
N VAL A 180 5.57 0.05 9.14
CA VAL A 180 4.25 0.22 8.51
C VAL A 180 3.59 -1.13 8.25
N SER A 181 4.35 -2.17 7.88
CA SER A 181 3.85 -3.54 7.73
C SER A 181 3.21 -4.05 9.03
N ASP A 182 3.93 -4.03 10.17
CA ASP A 182 3.39 -4.53 11.45
C ASP A 182 2.18 -3.68 11.91
N PHE A 183 2.20 -2.37 11.66
CA PHE A 183 1.08 -1.50 11.96
C PHE A 183 -0.17 -1.86 11.15
N LEU A 184 -0.04 -2.04 9.83
CA LEU A 184 -1.15 -2.40 8.94
C LEU A 184 -1.67 -3.81 9.23
N TYR A 185 -0.78 -4.78 9.46
CA TYR A 185 -1.13 -6.13 9.89
C TYR A 185 -2.07 -6.11 11.10
N ARG A 186 -1.72 -5.31 12.12
CA ARG A 186 -2.51 -5.19 13.36
C ARG A 186 -3.77 -4.35 13.19
N LEU A 187 -3.70 -3.28 12.41
CA LEU A 187 -4.86 -2.43 12.12
C LEU A 187 -5.91 -3.21 11.32
N HIS A 188 -5.49 -3.95 10.30
CA HIS A 188 -6.35 -4.79 9.48
C HIS A 188 -7.07 -5.83 10.34
N TRP A 189 -6.36 -6.51 11.26
CA TRP A 189 -7.02 -7.38 12.23
C TRP A 189 -8.08 -6.65 13.07
N ALA A 190 -7.72 -5.46 13.59
CA ALA A 190 -8.56 -4.70 14.51
C ALA A 190 -9.89 -4.23 13.88
N LEU A 191 -9.91 -4.01 12.57
CA LEU A 191 -11.09 -3.54 11.85
C LEU A 191 -12.15 -4.63 11.60
N ARG A 192 -11.84 -5.92 11.86
CA ARG A 192 -12.84 -7.01 11.76
C ARG A 192 -13.91 -6.96 12.84
N SER A 193 -13.66 -6.25 13.93
CA SER A 193 -14.62 -6.06 15.01
C SER A 193 -15.32 -4.71 14.88
N PRO A 194 -16.61 -4.60 15.28
CA PRO A 194 -17.30 -3.32 15.29
C PRO A 194 -16.54 -2.24 16.08
N PRO A 195 -16.50 -0.99 15.58
CA PRO A 195 -15.72 0.07 16.20
C PRO A 195 -16.26 0.43 17.60
N LYS A 196 -15.36 0.68 18.54
CA LYS A 196 -15.73 1.13 19.89
C LYS A 196 -15.94 2.64 19.94
N LYS A 197 -16.75 3.10 20.91
CA LYS A 197 -16.93 4.53 21.18
C LYS A 197 -15.57 5.20 21.44
N GLY A 198 -15.22 6.17 20.62
CA GLY A 198 -13.97 6.93 20.76
C GLY A 198 -12.80 6.41 19.92
N GLN A 199 -12.97 5.28 19.21
CA GLN A 199 -12.01 4.77 18.23
C GLN A 199 -11.88 5.74 17.05
N ALA A 200 -10.66 5.89 16.53
CA ALA A 200 -10.43 6.56 15.27
C ALA A 200 -11.10 5.78 14.12
N PHE A 201 -11.63 6.50 13.14
CA PHE A 201 -12.12 5.86 11.90
C PHE A 201 -10.92 5.53 11.02
N ALA A 202 -10.89 4.32 10.47
CA ALA A 202 -10.04 3.90 9.37
C ALA A 202 -10.91 3.14 8.37
N ASP A 203 -10.66 3.38 7.09
CA ASP A 203 -11.36 2.73 5.99
C ASP A 203 -10.79 1.33 5.76
N TRP A 204 -11.67 0.33 5.74
CA TRP A 204 -11.29 -1.07 5.60
C TRP A 204 -10.67 -1.37 4.23
N GLU A 205 -11.22 -0.81 3.16
CA GLU A 205 -10.79 -1.11 1.79
C GLU A 205 -9.40 -0.50 1.53
N ILE A 206 -9.14 0.71 2.05
CA ILE A 206 -7.80 1.32 2.00
C ILE A 206 -6.78 0.46 2.76
N VAL A 207 -7.12 0.04 3.99
CA VAL A 207 -6.21 -0.77 4.82
C VAL A 207 -5.91 -2.12 4.16
N MET A 208 -6.89 -2.74 3.50
CA MET A 208 -6.68 -3.97 2.74
C MET A 208 -5.66 -3.79 1.62
N GLU A 209 -5.84 -2.77 0.77
CA GLU A 209 -4.94 -2.52 -0.37
C GLU A 209 -3.53 -2.15 0.10
N TRP A 210 -3.42 -1.36 1.18
CA TRP A 210 -2.14 -1.04 1.77
C TRP A 210 -1.47 -2.27 2.39
N HIS A 211 -2.22 -3.12 3.08
CA HIS A 211 -1.66 -4.33 3.66
C HIS A 211 -1.17 -5.31 2.58
N LYS A 212 -1.91 -5.46 1.48
CA LYS A 212 -1.45 -6.25 0.33
C LYS A 212 -0.16 -5.68 -0.26
N ALA A 213 -0.13 -4.37 -0.54
CA ALA A 213 1.03 -3.72 -1.14
C ALA A 213 2.29 -3.80 -0.25
N ILE A 214 2.17 -3.64 1.08
CA ILE A 214 3.35 -3.75 1.95
C ILE A 214 3.82 -5.19 2.08
N ASN A 215 2.90 -6.17 2.15
CA ASN A 215 3.27 -7.60 2.18
C ASN A 215 4.00 -8.01 0.90
N TRP A 216 3.55 -7.48 -0.25
CA TRP A 216 4.29 -7.61 -1.50
C TRP A 216 5.66 -6.93 -1.37
N MET A 217 5.77 -5.68 -0.95
CA MET A 217 7.08 -5.00 -0.86
C MET A 217 8.10 -5.75 0.02
N THR A 218 7.63 -6.40 1.10
CA THR A 218 8.45 -7.15 2.07
C THR A 218 8.59 -8.65 1.78
N CYS A 219 8.13 -9.13 0.61
CA CYS A 219 8.17 -10.54 0.22
C CYS A 219 7.58 -11.48 1.27
N TYR A 220 6.44 -11.10 1.85
CA TYR A 220 5.73 -11.93 2.82
C TYR A 220 5.47 -13.33 2.26
N ASP A 221 5.76 -14.36 3.06
CA ASP A 221 5.68 -15.79 2.70
C ASP A 221 6.46 -16.19 1.43
N ASN A 222 7.46 -15.39 1.04
CA ASN A 222 8.18 -15.53 -0.23
C ASN A 222 7.26 -15.52 -1.46
N GLU A 223 6.10 -14.87 -1.38
CA GLU A 223 5.17 -14.78 -2.51
C GLU A 223 5.67 -13.74 -3.54
N ASP A 224 5.80 -14.22 -4.77
CA ASP A 224 6.27 -13.43 -5.91
C ASP A 224 5.10 -12.91 -6.78
N ASP A 225 3.98 -13.64 -6.82
CA ASP A 225 2.79 -13.29 -7.59
C ASP A 225 1.92 -12.26 -6.85
N TRP A 226 1.77 -11.09 -7.47
CA TRP A 226 0.90 -10.00 -7.01
C TRP A 226 -0.55 -10.46 -6.71
N ASP A 227 -1.08 -11.44 -7.46
CA ASP A 227 -2.44 -11.92 -7.28
C ASP A 227 -2.61 -12.86 -6.09
N GLN A 228 -1.52 -13.42 -5.56
CA GLN A 228 -1.52 -14.41 -4.47
C GLN A 228 -1.07 -13.85 -3.12
N VAL A 229 -0.59 -12.59 -3.07
CA VAL A 229 -0.14 -11.96 -1.83
C VAL A 229 -1.25 -12.00 -0.77
N SER A 230 -1.01 -12.75 0.30
CA SER A 230 -1.97 -12.90 1.39
C SER A 230 -1.99 -11.66 2.29
N THR A 231 -3.16 -11.37 2.84
CA THR A 231 -3.39 -10.37 3.89
C THR A 231 -3.96 -10.98 5.16
N ASP A 232 -3.67 -12.26 5.39
CA ASP A 232 -4.16 -13.00 6.55
C ASP A 232 -3.72 -12.31 7.85
N THR A 233 -4.66 -12.24 8.79
CA THR A 233 -4.47 -11.66 10.13
C THR A 233 -5.23 -12.49 11.16
#